data_AF-A0A2E0QD27-F1
#
_entry.id   AF-A0A2E0QD27-F1
#
_cell.length_a   1.000
_cell.length_b   1.000
_cell.length_c   1.000
_cell.angle_alpha   90.00
_cell.angle_beta   90.00
_cell.angle_gamma   90.00
#
_symmetry.space_group_name_H-M   'P 1'
#
loop_
_entity.id
_entity.type
_entity.pdbx_description
1 polymer ?
#
loop_
_entity_poly.entity_id
_entity_poly.type
_entity_poly.pdbx_seq_one_letter_code
_entity_poly.pdbx_strand_id
1 'polypeptide(L)'
;MANNIETEGDWHWRNSMKPLKFFALDARAASTFLVVLLYMRWWTVYLCAIITFVFHVVERNGYTLPSALRALRSWIVGNHRPALMHTRRNKLIDYG
;
A
#
# COMPACT_ATOMS: atom_id res chain seq x y z
N MET A 1 30.05 12.26 14.84
CA MET A 1 28.68 12.72 15.14
C MET A 1 28.31 13.70 14.05
N ALA A 2 27.73 13.20 12.94
CA ALA A 2 27.40 14.05 11.81
C ALA A 2 26.13 14.85 12.15
N ASN A 3 26.27 16.17 12.22
CA ASN A 3 25.15 17.09 12.42
C ASN A 3 24.31 17.07 11.13
N ASN A 4 23.15 16.40 11.17
CA ASN A 4 22.12 16.55 10.13
C ASN A 4 21.47 17.93 10.31
N ILE A 5 22.02 18.93 9.64
CA ILE A 5 21.36 20.22 9.45
C ILE A 5 20.36 19.97 8.32
N GLU A 6 19.10 19.72 8.65
CA GLU A 6 18.02 19.62 7.67
C GLU A 6 17.89 21.00 6.99
N THR A 7 18.45 21.14 5.78
CA THR A 7 18.31 22.35 4.97
C THR A 7 16.86 22.52 4.52
N GLU A 8 16.35 23.76 4.48
CA GLU A 8 15.00 24.13 3.99
C GLU A 8 14.58 23.46 2.66
N GLY A 9 15.55 23.01 1.84
CA GLY A 9 15.31 22.26 0.60
C GLY A 9 14.85 20.80 0.77
N ASP A 10 14.91 20.22 1.96
CA ASP A 10 14.47 18.83 2.22
C ASP A 10 12.94 18.70 2.35
N TRP A 11 12.24 19.81 2.59
CA TRP A 11 10.77 19.85 2.62
C TRP A 11 10.18 20.01 1.22
N HIS A 12 10.47 19.02 0.38
CA HIS A 12 9.89 18.94 -0.95
C HIS A 12 8.50 18.31 -0.87
N TRP A 13 7.49 18.91 -1.53
CA TRP A 13 6.10 18.39 -1.57
C TRP A 13 6.00 16.92 -2.01
N ARG A 14 6.99 16.41 -2.76
CA ARG A 14 7.13 14.99 -3.12
C ARG A 14 7.25 14.07 -1.91
N ASN A 15 7.90 14.52 -0.83
CA ASN A 15 8.09 13.73 0.38
C ASN A 15 6.77 13.44 1.10
N SER A 16 5.73 14.26 0.89
CA SER A 16 4.38 14.04 1.41
C SER A 16 3.72 12.75 0.88
N MET A 17 4.24 12.17 -0.20
CA MET A 17 3.68 10.97 -0.84
C MET A 17 4.37 9.67 -0.37
N LYS A 18 5.38 9.76 0.51
CA LYS A 18 6.07 8.57 1.05
C LYS A 18 5.10 7.77 1.94
N PRO A 19 5.07 6.43 1.83
CA PRO A 19 4.22 5.61 2.68
C PRO A 19 4.64 5.71 4.15
N LEU A 20 3.66 5.75 5.05
CA LEU A 20 3.91 5.77 6.49
C LEU A 20 4.45 4.42 6.95
N LYS A 21 5.61 4.43 7.61
CA LYS A 21 6.29 3.24 8.13
C LYS A 21 6.44 3.33 9.64
N PHE A 22 6.22 2.23 10.34
CA PHE A 22 6.36 2.08 11.78
C PHE A 22 7.41 1.00 12.06
N PHE A 23 8.56 1.35 12.65
CA PHE A 23 9.69 0.44 12.88
C PHE A 23 10.08 -0.41 11.65
N ALA A 24 10.15 0.22 10.48
CA ALA A 24 10.41 -0.40 9.18
C ALA A 24 9.31 -1.32 8.62
N LEU A 25 8.18 -1.49 9.31
CA LEU A 25 6.98 -2.16 8.79
C LEU A 25 5.97 -1.13 8.27
N ASP A 26 5.09 -1.53 7.35
CA ASP A 26 3.93 -0.72 6.96
C ASP A 26 3.08 -0.40 8.21
N ALA A 27 2.67 0.86 8.38
CA ALA A 27 1.80 1.28 9.48
C ALA A 27 0.48 0.48 9.56
N ARG A 28 0.03 -0.06 8.42
CA ARG A 28 -1.18 -0.90 8.36
C ARG A 28 -0.94 -2.31 8.89
N ALA A 29 0.28 -2.83 8.82
CA ALA A 29 0.66 -4.08 9.49
C ALA A 29 0.88 -3.85 11.00
N ALA A 30 1.28 -2.64 11.40
CA ALA A 30 1.43 -2.28 12.81
C ALA A 30 0.09 -2.32 13.57
N SER A 31 -1.03 -2.01 12.90
CA SER A 31 -2.36 -2.03 13.53
C SER A 31 -2.80 -3.43 13.98
N THR A 32 -2.27 -4.49 13.35
CA THR A 32 -2.61 -5.87 13.72
C THR A 32 -2.01 -6.27 15.07
N PHE A 33 -0.87 -5.68 15.45
CA PHE A 33 -0.28 -5.87 16.77
C PHE A 33 -1.15 -5.28 17.88
N LEU A 34 -1.89 -4.20 17.60
CA LEU A 34 -2.86 -3.66 18.56
C LEU A 34 -3.97 -4.67 18.88
N VAL A 35 -4.41 -5.45 17.89
CA VAL A 35 -5.43 -6.51 18.10
C VAL A 35 -4.90 -7.60 19.02
N VAL A 36 -3.64 -8.01 18.87
CA VAL A 36 -3.00 -9.00 19.75
C VAL A 36 -2.86 -8.44 21.17
N LEU A 37 -2.50 -7.16 21.30
CA LEU A 37 -2.33 -6.50 22.58
C LEU A 37 -3.65 -6.37 23.35
N LEU A 38 -4.76 -6.09 22.66
CA LEU A 38 -6.09 -6.00 23.26
C LEU A 38 -6.74 -7.37 23.51
N TYR A 39 -6.48 -8.35 22.66
CA TYR A 39 -7.05 -9.70 22.75
C TYR A 39 -5.97 -10.74 22.46
N MET A 40 -5.21 -11.07 23.51
CA MET A 40 -4.12 -12.04 23.43
C MET A 40 -4.67 -13.47 23.49
N ARG A 41 -4.82 -14.09 22.31
CA ARG A 41 -5.18 -15.50 22.15
C ARG A 41 -4.28 -16.10 21.08
N TRP A 42 -3.95 -17.40 21.18
CA TRP A 42 -3.04 -18.04 20.22
C TRP A 42 -3.45 -17.82 18.75
N TRP A 43 -4.75 -17.88 18.46
CA TRP A 43 -5.28 -17.56 17.14
C TRP A 43 -4.94 -16.13 16.65
N THR A 44 -5.09 -15.10 17.50
CA THR A 44 -4.80 -13.72 17.09
C THR A 44 -3.31 -13.50 16.87
N VAL A 45 -2.45 -14.20 17.61
CA VAL A 45 -1.01 -14.20 17.39
C VAL A 45 -0.67 -14.80 16.02
N TYR A 46 -1.22 -15.96 15.67
CA TYR A 46 -1.02 -16.57 14.35
C TYR A 46 -1.54 -15.69 13.21
N LEU A 47 -2.74 -15.10 13.39
CA LEU A 47 -3.33 -14.18 12.42
C LEU A 47 -2.45 -12.94 12.22
N CYS A 48 -1.92 -12.36 13.30
CA CYS A 48 -0.98 -11.24 13.23
C CYS A 48 0.29 -11.63 12.46
N ALA A 49 0.88 -12.77 12.78
CA ALA A 49 2.09 -13.26 12.10
C ALA A 49 1.87 -13.45 10.59
N ILE A 50 0.74 -14.04 10.18
CA ILE A 50 0.38 -14.21 8.77
C ILE A 50 0.23 -12.85 8.08
N ILE A 51 -0.50 -11.91 8.69
CA ILE A 51 -0.71 -10.58 8.11
C ILE A 51 0.62 -9.85 7.98
N THR A 52 1.43 -9.78 9.03
CA THR A 52 2.76 -9.15 8.97
C THR A 52 3.64 -9.79 7.90
N PHE A 53 3.60 -11.11 7.75
CA PHE A 53 4.35 -11.82 6.70
C PHE A 53 3.90 -11.43 5.29
N VAL A 54 2.59 -11.37 5.03
CA VAL A 54 2.06 -10.94 3.72
C VAL A 54 2.51 -9.52 3.38
N PHE A 55 2.40 -8.61 4.34
CA PHE A 55 2.86 -7.23 4.16
C PHE A 55 4.37 -7.14 3.91
N HIS A 56 5.17 -7.93 4.63
CA HIS A 56 6.61 -7.99 4.42
C HIS A 56 6.97 -8.45 3.00
N VAL A 57 6.27 -9.46 2.46
CA VAL A 57 6.47 -9.92 1.08
C VAL A 57 6.09 -8.84 0.06
N VAL A 58 4.95 -8.17 0.29
CA VAL A 58 4.49 -7.07 -0.58
C VAL A 58 5.48 -5.91 -0.59
N GLU A 59 6.00 -5.54 0.58
CA GLU A 59 6.98 -4.48 0.74
C GLU A 59 8.33 -4.83 0.10
N ARG A 60 8.78 -6.09 0.22
CA ARG A 60 9.99 -6.59 -0.44
C ARG A 60 9.90 -6.48 -1.98
N ASN A 61 8.69 -6.57 -2.53
CA ASN A 61 8.44 -6.37 -3.96
C ASN A 61 8.34 -4.89 -4.36
N GLY A 62 8.43 -3.95 -3.41
CA GLY A 62 8.32 -2.51 -3.66
C GLY A 62 6.89 -2.03 -3.92
N TYR A 63 5.88 -2.85 -3.62
CA TYR A 63 4.49 -2.46 -3.79
C TYR A 63 3.95 -1.75 -2.54
N THR A 64 3.14 -0.71 -2.75
CA THR A 64 2.20 -0.24 -1.73
C THR A 64 0.99 -1.18 -1.69
N LEU A 65 0.31 -1.32 -0.56
CA LEU A 65 -0.94 -2.11 -0.47
C LEU A 65 -1.95 -1.86 -1.61
N PRO A 66 -2.35 -0.61 -1.91
CA PRO A 66 -3.30 -0.38 -3.00
C PRO A 66 -2.73 -0.76 -4.37
N SER A 67 -1.41 -0.69 -4.57
CA SER A 67 -0.77 -1.19 -5.80
C SER A 67 -0.78 -2.72 -5.85
N ALA A 68 -0.46 -3.38 -4.74
CA ALA A 68 -0.48 -4.83 -4.60
C ALA A 68 -1.89 -5.41 -4.85
N LEU A 69 -2.94 -4.76 -4.33
CA LEU A 69 -4.32 -5.16 -4.60
C LEU A 69 -4.71 -4.98 -6.07
N ARG A 70 -4.21 -3.94 -6.75
CA ARG A 70 -4.42 -3.77 -8.20
C ARG A 70 -3.69 -4.85 -8.99
N ALA A 71 -2.46 -5.17 -8.62
CA ALA A 71 -1.67 -6.23 -9.22
C ALA A 71 -2.36 -7.59 -9.02
N LEU A 72 -2.78 -7.91 -7.79
CA LEU A 72 -3.54 -9.11 -7.46
C LEU A 72 -4.82 -9.21 -8.27
N ARG A 73 -5.60 -8.13 -8.35
CA ARG A 73 -6.81 -8.08 -9.19
C ARG A 73 -6.49 -8.35 -10.65
N SER A 74 -5.45 -7.71 -11.19
CA SER A 74 -5.06 -7.94 -12.59
C SER A 74 -4.57 -9.37 -12.84
N TRP A 75 -3.95 -9.98 -11.84
CA TRP A 75 -3.52 -11.37 -11.88
C TRP A 75 -4.71 -12.34 -11.85
N ILE A 76 -5.71 -12.09 -11.00
CA ILE A 76 -6.95 -12.90 -10.93
C ILE A 76 -7.77 -12.82 -12.23
N VAL A 77 -7.92 -11.63 -12.80
CA VAL A 77 -8.66 -11.42 -14.06
C VAL A 77 -7.90 -12.02 -15.27
N GLY A 78 -6.58 -12.16 -15.15
CA GLY A 78 -5.72 -12.69 -16.20
C GLY A 78 -5.52 -11.73 -17.38
N ASN A 79 -5.11 -12.29 -18.52
CA ASN A 79 -4.72 -11.49 -19.70
C ASN A 79 -5.91 -10.97 -20.52
N HIS A 80 -7.15 -11.31 -20.14
CA HIS A 80 -8.33 -10.88 -20.88
C HIS A 80 -8.63 -9.41 -20.61
N ARG A 81 -8.10 -8.54 -21.47
CA ARG A 81 -8.31 -7.09 -21.46
C ARG A 81 -9.13 -6.70 -22.69
N PRO A 82 -10.47 -6.89 -22.67
CA PRO A 82 -11.29 -6.51 -23.80
C PRO A 82 -11.13 -5.01 -24.04
N ALA A 83 -10.66 -4.64 -25.23
CA ALA A 83 -10.59 -3.25 -25.62
C ALA A 83 -12.03 -2.71 -25.71
N LEU A 84 -12.34 -1.68 -24.92
CA LEU A 84 -13.52 -0.87 -25.21
C LEU A 84 -13.26 -0.17 -26.53
N MET A 85 -14.05 -0.47 -27.57
CA MET A 85 -14.01 0.24 -28.86
C MET A 85 -13.92 1.76 -28.59
N HIS A 86 -12.93 2.42 -29.19
CA HIS A 86 -12.59 3.83 -28.98
C HIS A 86 -13.81 4.77 -29.12
N THR A 87 -14.76 4.39 -29.96
CA THR A 87 -16.03 5.09 -30.23
C THR A 87 -16.94 5.22 -28.99
N ARG A 88 -16.80 4.38 -27.95
CA ARG A 88 -17.63 4.45 -26.74
C ARG A 88 -17.02 5.22 -25.57
N ARG A 89 -15.75 5.65 -25.65
CA ARG A 89 -15.04 6.27 -24.51
C ARG A 89 -15.19 7.79 -24.43
N ASN A 90 -15.25 8.46 -25.58
CA ASN A 90 -15.19 9.92 -25.64
C ASN A 90 -16.49 10.45 -26.27
N LYS A 91 -17.59 10.44 -25.50
CA LYS A 91 -18.69 11.35 -25.83
C LYS A 91 -18.31 12.71 -25.25
N LEU A 92 -18.18 13.70 -26.12
CA LEU A 92 -18.01 15.09 -25.74
C LEU A 92 -19.36 15.52 -25.14
N ILE A 93 -19.51 15.33 -23.84
CA ILE A 93 -20.70 15.73 -23.08
C ILE A 93 -20.32 17.07 -22.47
N ASP A 94 -20.93 18.13 -23.00
CA ASP A 94 -20.90 19.46 -22.42
C ASP A 94 -21.94 19.51 -21.29
N TYR A 95 -21.52 19.93 -20.09
CA TYR A 95 -22.41 20.01 -18.93
C TYR A 95 -23.09 21.38 -18.77
N GLY A 96 -22.81 22.32 -19.69
CA GLY A 96 -23.33 23.68 -19.62
C GLY A 96 -22.61 24.53 -18.59
#